data_AF-A0A359DFI5-F1
#
_entry.id   AF-A0A359DFI5-F1
#
_cell.length_a   1.000
_cell.length_b   1.000
_cell.length_c   1.000
_cell.angle_alpha   90.00
_cell.angle_beta   90.00
_cell.angle_gamma   90.00
#
_symmetry.space_group_name_H-M   'P 1'
#
loop_
_entity.id
_entity.type
_entity.pdbx_description
1 polymer ?
#
loop_
_entity_poly.entity_id
_entity_poly.type
_entity_poly.pdbx_seq_one_letter_code
_entity_poly.pdbx_strand_id
1 'polypeptide(L)'
;MLRIVRNALLCGSLLLPALVQAVELIPVNIKRIDRNHYETTDELIHIITRNCMEYVYADDALVTFEPYGLENSLTFGSGAVCDVKIMYDRAANYVTSSSQLRR
;
A
#
# COMPACT_ATOMS: atom_id res chain seq x y z
N MET A 1 0.52 55.93 -35.83
CA MET A 1 1.39 56.06 -34.65
C MET A 1 1.12 54.88 -33.73
N LEU A 2 2.16 54.09 -33.47
CA LEU A 2 2.17 52.85 -32.69
C LEU A 2 2.25 53.21 -31.19
N ARG A 3 1.39 52.65 -30.33
CA ARG A 3 1.63 52.54 -28.88
C ARG A 3 1.10 51.22 -28.33
N ILE A 4 1.95 50.61 -27.53
CA ILE A 4 2.00 49.24 -27.03
C ILE A 4 1.28 49.18 -25.65
N VAL A 5 1.08 47.96 -25.15
CA VAL A 5 0.92 47.51 -23.74
C VAL A 5 -0.45 47.81 -23.09
N ARG A 6 -1.18 46.86 -22.52
CA ARG A 6 -0.78 45.69 -21.69
C ARG A 6 -1.71 44.50 -21.92
N ASN A 7 -1.13 43.36 -22.28
CA ASN A 7 -1.71 42.05 -22.02
C ASN A 7 -2.08 41.98 -20.54
N ALA A 8 -3.38 41.94 -20.25
CA ALA A 8 -3.85 41.54 -18.94
C ALA A 8 -3.43 40.08 -18.75
N LEU A 9 -2.41 39.87 -17.92
CA LEU A 9 -2.13 38.57 -17.31
C LEU A 9 -3.38 38.17 -16.53
N LEU A 10 -4.27 37.43 -17.16
CA LEU A 10 -5.23 36.57 -16.48
C LEU A 10 -4.42 35.38 -15.96
N CYS A 11 -3.77 35.54 -14.80
CA CYS A 11 -3.42 34.42 -13.95
C CYS A 11 -4.72 33.84 -13.37
N GLY A 12 -5.48 33.16 -14.22
CA GLY A 12 -6.53 32.25 -13.78
C GLY A 12 -5.84 31.14 -13.00
N SER A 13 -5.94 31.21 -11.68
CA SER A 13 -5.50 30.15 -10.77
C SER A 13 -6.21 28.86 -11.15
N LEU A 14 -5.53 27.98 -11.89
CA LEU A 14 -5.93 26.58 -12.02
C LEU A 14 -5.81 25.96 -10.62
N LEU A 15 -6.92 25.92 -9.89
CA LEU A 15 -7.12 25.01 -8.78
C LEU A 15 -7.27 23.61 -9.39
N LEU A 16 -6.14 22.96 -9.67
CA LEU A 16 -6.12 21.52 -9.90
C LEU A 16 -6.62 20.86 -8.61
N PRO A 17 -7.74 20.10 -8.63
CA PRO A 17 -8.09 19.30 -7.48
C PRO A 17 -6.95 18.30 -7.26
N ALA A 18 -6.29 18.40 -6.10
CA ALA A 18 -5.34 17.38 -5.68
C ALA A 18 -6.09 16.05 -5.60
N LEU A 19 -5.75 15.12 -6.49
CA LEU A 19 -6.21 13.74 -6.39
C LEU A 19 -5.59 13.17 -5.13
N VAL A 20 -6.35 13.16 -4.03
CA VAL A 20 -5.96 12.42 -2.82
C VAL A 20 -6.10 10.95 -3.16
N GLN A 21 -4.98 10.27 -3.39
CA GLN A 21 -4.97 8.82 -3.51
C GLN A 21 -5.22 8.24 -2.10
N ALA A 22 -6.25 7.39 -1.99
CA ALA A 22 -6.56 6.71 -0.75
C ALA A 22 -5.59 5.53 -0.59
N VAL A 23 -4.68 5.64 0.37
CA VAL A 23 -3.85 4.53 0.82
C VAL A 23 -4.66 3.73 1.84
N GLU A 24 -4.82 2.43 1.60
CA GLU A 24 -5.56 1.54 2.49
C GLU A 24 -4.58 0.89 3.48
N LEU A 25 -4.87 0.99 4.78
CA LEU A 25 -4.11 0.34 5.85
C LEU A 25 -4.96 -0.75 6.49
N ILE A 26 -4.50 -2.00 6.38
CA ILE A 26 -5.21 -3.19 6.85
C ILE A 26 -4.45 -3.80 8.03
N PRO A 27 -4.99 -3.76 9.26
CA PRO A 27 -4.40 -4.45 10.40
C PRO A 27 -4.53 -5.96 10.23
N VAL A 28 -3.43 -6.67 10.47
CA VAL A 28 -3.34 -8.12 10.36
C VAL A 28 -2.50 -8.67 11.50
N ASN A 29 -2.84 -9.86 11.98
CA ASN A 29 -1.98 -10.60 12.90
C ASN A 29 -1.23 -11.67 12.11
N ILE A 30 0.11 -11.67 12.16
CA ILE A 30 0.94 -12.47 11.26
C ILE A 30 1.98 -13.32 12.00
N LYS A 31 2.41 -14.40 11.33
CA LYS A 31 3.55 -15.23 11.70
C LYS A 31 4.47 -15.42 10.50
N ARG A 32 5.76 -15.55 10.74
CA ARG A 32 6.73 -15.93 9.70
C ARG A 32 6.69 -17.44 9.48
N ILE A 33 6.55 -17.86 8.24
CA ILE A 33 6.54 -19.29 7.87
C ILE A 33 7.75 -19.71 7.03
N ASP A 34 8.36 -18.80 6.28
CA ASP A 34 9.65 -19.01 5.61
C ASP A 34 10.38 -17.67 5.41
N ARG A 35 11.56 -17.69 4.78
CA ARG A 35 12.31 -16.49 4.41
C ARG A 35 11.47 -15.63 3.47
N ASN A 36 11.29 -14.37 3.88
CA ASN A 36 10.44 -13.40 3.20
C ASN A 36 8.97 -13.82 3.09
N HIS A 37 8.52 -14.88 3.79
CA HIS A 37 7.18 -15.42 3.69
C HIS A 37 6.50 -15.35 5.05
N TYR A 38 5.44 -14.55 5.08
CA TYR A 38 4.58 -14.35 6.22
C TYR A 38 3.19 -14.85 5.90
N GLU A 39 2.46 -15.20 6.95
CA GLU A 39 1.10 -15.68 6.86
C GLU A 39 0.30 -15.03 7.99
N THR A 40 -0.95 -14.70 7.70
CA THR A 40 -1.92 -14.35 8.73
C THR A 40 -2.14 -15.52 9.69
N THR A 41 -2.38 -15.25 10.97
CA THR A 41 -2.52 -16.32 11.97
C THR A 41 -3.76 -17.19 11.78
N ASP A 42 -4.77 -16.68 11.06
CA ASP A 42 -5.94 -17.44 10.58
C ASP A 42 -5.69 -18.23 9.28
N GLU A 43 -4.47 -18.15 8.75
CA GLU A 43 -3.99 -18.84 7.55
C GLU A 43 -4.76 -18.45 6.28
N LEU A 44 -5.43 -17.29 6.27
CA LEU A 44 -6.25 -16.88 5.12
C LEU A 44 -5.45 -16.22 4.01
N ILE A 45 -4.37 -15.53 4.38
CA ILE A 45 -3.56 -14.68 3.51
C ILE A 45 -2.08 -14.99 3.70
N HIS A 46 -1.40 -15.21 2.59
CA HIS A 46 0.06 -15.30 2.51
C HIS A 46 0.64 -13.99 1.94
N ILE A 47 1.78 -13.58 2.48
CA ILE A 47 2.46 -12.34 2.16
C ILE A 47 3.93 -12.66 1.85
N ILE A 48 4.36 -12.39 0.62
CA ILE A 48 5.75 -12.52 0.20
C ILE A 48 6.36 -11.14 0.11
N THR A 49 7.48 -10.94 0.80
CA THR A 49 8.21 -9.68 0.85
C THR A 49 9.48 -9.71 0.00
N ARG A 50 10.10 -8.55 -0.21
CA ARG A 50 11.46 -8.44 -0.78
C ARG A 50 12.44 -8.31 0.38
N ASN A 51 13.26 -9.33 0.60
CA ASN A 51 14.38 -9.31 1.54
C ASN A 51 14.01 -8.79 2.95
N CYS A 52 12.98 -9.38 3.57
CA CYS A 52 12.58 -9.07 4.93
C CYS A 52 13.11 -10.13 5.91
N MET A 53 13.77 -9.66 6.97
CA MET A 53 14.46 -10.53 7.95
C MET A 53 13.76 -10.56 9.32
N GLU A 54 12.61 -9.89 9.45
CA GLU A 54 11.85 -9.86 10.71
C GLU A 54 11.34 -11.25 11.07
N TYR A 55 11.68 -11.70 12.27
CA TYR A 55 11.29 -13.00 12.78
C TYR A 55 10.16 -12.81 13.79
N VAL A 56 8.94 -13.06 13.35
CA VAL A 56 7.73 -12.76 14.14
C VAL A 56 6.81 -13.98 14.27
N TYR A 57 6.10 -14.03 15.38
CA TYR A 57 5.05 -14.99 15.67
C TYR A 57 3.89 -14.27 16.35
N ALA A 58 2.71 -14.32 15.73
CA ALA A 58 1.50 -13.64 16.19
C ALA A 58 1.68 -12.12 16.44
N ASP A 59 2.40 -11.45 15.54
CA ASP A 59 2.66 -10.00 15.60
C ASP A 59 1.53 -9.20 14.96
N ASP A 60 1.15 -8.09 15.60
CA ASP A 60 0.17 -7.14 15.07
C ASP A 60 0.87 -6.21 14.08
N ALA A 61 0.57 -6.39 12.81
CA ALA A 61 1.19 -5.69 11.70
C ALA A 61 0.16 -4.91 10.88
N LEU A 62 0.65 -3.97 10.08
CA LEU A 62 -0.15 -3.18 9.14
C LEU A 62 0.31 -3.49 7.72
N VAL A 63 -0.62 -3.96 6.88
CA VAL A 63 -0.41 -4.03 5.44
C VAL A 63 -0.90 -2.74 4.82
N THR A 64 -0.03 -2.10 4.04
CA THR A 64 -0.39 -0.94 3.22
C THR A 64 -0.61 -1.40 1.79
N PHE A 65 -1.79 -1.13 1.25
CA PHE A 65 -2.12 -1.42 -0.15
C PHE A 65 -2.41 -0.11 -0.87
N GLU A 66 -1.69 0.10 -1.98
CA GLU A 66 -1.96 1.22 -2.87
C GLU A 66 -2.60 0.70 -4.16
N PRO A 67 -3.88 1.02 -4.44
CA PRO A 67 -4.52 0.63 -5.69
C PRO A 67 -3.77 1.26 -6.87
N TYR A 68 -3.26 0.41 -7.77
CA TYR A 68 -2.44 0.82 -8.92
C TYR A 68 -1.07 1.42 -8.56
N GLY A 69 -0.72 1.41 -7.28
CA GLY A 69 0.59 1.82 -6.78
C GLY A 69 1.64 0.72 -6.93
N LEU A 70 2.90 1.13 -6.85
CA LEU A 70 4.04 0.20 -6.84
C LEU A 70 4.49 -0.14 -5.41
N GLU A 71 3.92 0.53 -4.41
CA GLU A 71 4.41 0.54 -3.03
C GLU A 71 3.41 -0.16 -2.10
N ASN A 72 3.47 -1.49 -2.09
CA ASN A 72 2.85 -2.28 -1.03
C ASN A 72 3.88 -2.53 0.07
N SER A 73 3.50 -2.35 1.33
CA SER A 73 4.39 -2.53 2.46
C SER A 73 3.75 -3.31 3.59
N LEU A 74 4.58 -3.96 4.39
CA LEU A 74 4.23 -4.63 5.62
C LEU A 74 5.01 -3.96 6.76
N THR A 75 4.29 -3.32 7.66
CA THR A 75 4.85 -2.68 8.87
C THR A 75 4.58 -3.58 10.07
N PHE A 76 5.63 -4.07 10.71
CA PHE A 76 5.56 -4.94 11.88
C PHE A 76 5.27 -4.15 13.16
N GLY A 77 4.83 -4.83 14.22
CA GLY A 77 4.62 -4.23 15.53
C GLY A 77 5.90 -3.64 16.13
N SER A 78 7.07 -4.15 15.71
CA SER A 78 8.39 -3.60 16.04
C SER A 78 8.68 -2.24 15.39
N GLY A 79 7.89 -1.84 14.39
CA GLY A 79 8.11 -0.65 13.56
C GLY A 79 8.99 -0.91 12.33
N ALA A 80 9.50 -2.14 12.14
CA ALA A 80 10.18 -2.52 10.91
C ALA A 80 9.21 -2.44 9.72
N VAL A 81 9.71 -2.06 8.54
CA VAL A 81 8.90 -1.94 7.31
C VAL A 81 9.57 -2.73 6.21
N CYS A 82 8.79 -3.56 5.51
CA CYS A 82 9.27 -4.38 4.41
C CYS A 82 8.38 -4.24 3.17
N ASP A 83 9.02 -4.22 1.99
CA ASP A 83 8.31 -4.17 0.71
C ASP A 83 7.60 -5.50 0.45
N VAL A 84 6.33 -5.43 0.08
CA VAL A 84 5.51 -6.58 -0.28
C VAL A 84 5.60 -6.81 -1.79
N LYS A 85 6.04 -8.01 -2.19
CA LYS A 85 6.11 -8.45 -3.59
C LYS A 85 4.77 -8.96 -4.10
N ILE A 86 4.10 -9.78 -3.29
CA ILE A 86 2.84 -10.44 -3.67
C ILE A 86 2.08 -10.85 -2.40
N MET A 87 0.75 -10.78 -2.49
CA MET A 87 -0.17 -11.35 -1.51
C MET A 87 -1.17 -12.25 -2.21
N TYR A 88 -1.49 -13.39 -1.60
CA TYR A 88 -2.47 -14.31 -2.15
C TYR A 88 -3.27 -15.01 -1.05
N ASP A 89 -4.50 -15.39 -1.37
CA ASP A 89 -5.37 -16.16 -0.48
C ASP A 89 -5.09 -17.67 -0.54
N ARG A 90 -5.78 -18.45 0.29
CA ARG A 90 -5.67 -19.92 0.28
C ARG A 90 -6.01 -20.60 -1.04
N ALA A 91 -6.80 -19.95 -1.90
CA ALA A 91 -7.15 -20.45 -3.22
C ALA A 91 -6.17 -19.96 -4.30
N ALA A 92 -5.03 -19.38 -3.88
CA ALA A 92 -4.00 -18.79 -4.73
C ALA A 92 -4.48 -17.63 -5.61
N ASN A 93 -5.56 -16.94 -5.21
CA ASN A 93 -5.97 -15.69 -5.85
C ASN A 93 -5.16 -14.53 -5.30
N TYR A 94 -4.78 -13.60 -6.17
CA TYR A 94 -4.15 -12.36 -5.76
C TYR A 94 -5.09 -11.56 -4.87
N VAL A 95 -4.59 -11.16 -3.70
CA VAL A 95 -5.33 -10.26 -2.81
C VAL A 95 -5.14 -8.84 -3.31
N THR A 96 -6.24 -8.20 -3.68
CA THR A 96 -6.32 -6.78 -4.02
C THR A 96 -7.20 -6.06 -3.00
N SER A 97 -7.01 -4.75 -2.82
CA SER A 97 -7.89 -3.89 -1.98
C SER A 97 -9.39 -4.20 -2.18
N SER A 98 -9.84 -4.34 -3.43
CA SER A 98 -11.23 -4.66 -3.78
C SER A 98 -11.76 -6.02 -3.31
N SER A 99 -10.88 -6.97 -2.97
CA SER A 99 -11.24 -8.33 -2.54
C SER A 99 -11.50 -8.43 -1.03
N GLN A 100 -10.88 -7.56 -0.22
CA GLN A 100 -11.06 -7.50 1.23
C GLN A 100 -12.31 -6.69 1.62
N LEU A 101 -12.77 -5.77 0.74
CA LEU A 101 -13.97 -4.94 0.96
C LEU A 101 -15.32 -5.69 0.85
N ARG A 102 -15.32 -7.01 0.61
CA ARG A 102 -16.53 -7.84 0.46
C ARG A 102 -16.72 -8.86 1.59
N ARG A 103 -16.18 -8.60 2.77
CA ARG A 103 -16.53 -9.36 3.98
C ARG A 103 -17.03 -8.42 5.06
#